data_AF-A0A3M0YKF0-F1
#
_entry.id   AF-A0A3M0YKF0-F1
#
_cell.length_a   1.000
_cell.length_b   1.000
_cell.length_c   1.000
_cell.angle_alpha   90.00
_cell.angle_beta   90.00
_cell.angle_gamma   90.00
#
_symmetry.space_group_name_H-M   'P 1'
#
loop_
_entity.id
_entity.type
_entity.pdbx_description
1 polymer ?
#
loop_
_entity_poly.entity_id
_entity_poly.type
_entity_poly.pdbx_seq_one_letter_code
_entity_poly.pdbx_strand_id
1 'polypeptide(L)'
;MGEIHFDVSDPIPVALTLSATPASLSTPGATSLLSASCVMPDASLLDCTSRQTGTSYGVSNPAICSVSEGGEVSALASGTCLVTATNQGIVATRSIPITIGDDTDGDGLPDDYEAARSCLDPDTPDATADPDLDGLTNLAEFDGSGHPGFSGGTEPCIADTDGDALSDGMELGMQTDPLLADTDGDALLDGAEIARGTDPLDPDTDGDGLSDGTEVALSPCVDPLLVDTDGDGLSDANEDCDADRLANGDETDIFTDPGNPDSDGDGIPDGTEITAGCDPLVPDFTTVTGRTVDAQGTPLPGAQVTILEHQGTSDPSGNFTIPSVGVCPVREVELAAEAFSGGTRLAGHVTFQPNVGAITDAGDVTLRPVAFPHFPEPLFGVGKNPATLVSADFDADGVVDLATANERSNDLSILLGKGDGTFRPAMAISLLSSTAPSGMVAGDLNLDGMTDLVVSHGEGAFVSALLGNGDGTFQSPLTSPFSISQYGGALASEDFNGDGKPDLAVTHEHAAQISVLLGNGEGTFTPSTTYGTGQTPSAMAVADLDGDGDADLAVTNRIPNTLSILL
;
A
#
# COMPACT_ATOMS: atom_id res chain seq x y z
N MET A 1 11.21 21.47 -1.69
CA MET A 1 10.13 20.87 -2.50
C MET A 1 10.50 21.07 -3.95
N GLY A 2 10.99 20.01 -4.60
CA GLY A 2 11.26 20.01 -6.04
C GLY A 2 9.95 19.83 -6.80
N GLU A 3 9.84 20.44 -7.97
CA GLU A 3 8.70 20.26 -8.87
C GLU A 3 8.59 18.79 -9.28
N ILE A 4 7.45 18.18 -8.94
CA ILE A 4 7.05 16.87 -9.44
C ILE A 4 6.68 17.06 -10.91
N HIS A 5 7.46 16.45 -11.81
CA HIS A 5 7.04 16.26 -13.20
C HIS A 5 6.31 14.93 -13.27
N PHE A 6 5.00 14.97 -13.47
CA PHE A 6 4.30 13.83 -14.04
C PHE A 6 4.69 13.79 -15.52
N ASP A 7 5.30 12.69 -15.97
CA ASP A 7 5.29 12.40 -17.39
C ASP A 7 3.82 12.27 -17.76
N VAL A 8 3.32 13.20 -18.57
CA VAL A 8 1.93 13.18 -19.02
C VAL A 8 1.84 11.93 -19.88
N SER A 9 1.27 10.86 -19.34
CA SER A 9 0.78 9.75 -20.16
C SER A 9 -0.05 10.37 -21.28
N ASP A 10 0.16 9.90 -22.52
CA ASP A 10 -0.60 10.42 -23.66
C ASP A 10 -2.09 10.40 -23.27
N PRO A 11 -2.79 11.55 -23.34
CA PRO A 11 -4.12 11.66 -22.75
C PRO A 11 -5.04 10.58 -23.32
N ILE A 12 -5.73 9.87 -22.44
CA ILE A 12 -6.68 8.82 -22.84
C ILE A 12 -7.86 9.52 -23.53
N PRO A 13 -8.30 9.05 -24.71
CA PRO A 13 -9.50 9.60 -25.34
C PRO A 13 -10.72 9.44 -24.42
N VAL A 14 -11.76 10.26 -24.61
CA VAL A 14 -13.04 10.20 -23.86
C VAL A 14 -14.20 9.69 -24.72
N ALA A 15 -14.01 9.61 -26.04
CA ALA A 15 -14.95 8.96 -26.95
C ALA A 15 -14.22 8.52 -28.22
N LEU A 16 -14.75 7.49 -28.88
CA LEU A 16 -14.28 7.00 -30.18
C LEU A 16 -15.44 7.07 -31.18
N THR A 17 -15.15 7.52 -32.40
CA THR A 17 -16.15 7.52 -33.48
C THR A 17 -15.62 6.79 -34.69
N LEU A 18 -16.48 6.01 -35.35
CA LEU A 18 -16.11 5.15 -36.47
C LEU A 18 -16.97 5.44 -37.71
N SER A 19 -16.32 5.60 -38.86
CA SER A 19 -16.99 5.80 -40.15
C SER A 19 -16.38 4.92 -41.24
N ALA A 20 -17.17 4.54 -42.25
CA ALA A 20 -16.76 3.61 -43.32
C ALA A 20 -17.01 4.21 -44.70
N THR A 21 -16.03 4.07 -45.62
CA THR A 21 -16.13 4.59 -47.00
C THR A 21 -15.62 3.57 -48.03
N PRO A 22 -16.46 3.06 -48.95
CA PRO A 22 -17.92 3.24 -49.05
C PRO A 22 -18.68 2.63 -47.85
N ALA A 23 -19.87 3.17 -47.55
CA ALA A 23 -20.67 2.72 -46.41
C ALA A 23 -21.34 1.34 -46.62
N SER A 24 -21.30 0.78 -47.83
CA SER A 24 -21.81 -0.54 -48.18
C SER A 24 -20.98 -1.16 -49.30
N LEU A 25 -21.01 -2.50 -49.42
CA LEU A 25 -20.22 -3.27 -50.40
C LEU A 25 -21.16 -4.15 -51.23
N SER A 26 -21.00 -4.13 -52.56
CA SER A 26 -21.92 -4.86 -53.45
C SER A 26 -21.23 -5.67 -54.55
N THR A 27 -19.92 -5.91 -54.41
CA THR A 27 -19.18 -6.75 -55.36
C THR A 27 -18.22 -7.68 -54.60
N PRO A 28 -18.05 -8.94 -55.02
CA PRO A 28 -17.12 -9.86 -54.36
C PRO A 28 -15.70 -9.30 -54.27
N GLY A 29 -15.12 -9.29 -53.06
CA GLY A 29 -13.78 -8.74 -52.81
C GLY A 29 -13.68 -7.22 -52.84
N ALA A 30 -14.80 -6.48 -52.82
CA ALA A 30 -14.78 -5.04 -52.56
C ALA A 30 -14.28 -4.74 -51.15
N THR A 31 -13.65 -3.58 -51.00
CA THR A 31 -13.14 -3.12 -49.69
C THR A 31 -13.73 -1.77 -49.30
N SER A 32 -13.90 -1.59 -48.00
CA SER A 32 -14.28 -0.32 -47.35
C SER A 32 -13.18 0.11 -46.41
N LEU A 33 -12.81 1.39 -46.44
CA LEU A 33 -11.82 1.93 -45.52
C LEU A 33 -12.51 2.61 -44.34
N LEU A 34 -12.14 2.21 -43.13
CA LEU A 34 -12.58 2.83 -41.89
C LEU A 34 -11.79 4.11 -41.62
N SER A 35 -12.44 5.05 -40.95
CA SER A 35 -11.80 6.20 -40.32
C SER A 35 -12.28 6.29 -38.88
N ALA A 36 -11.35 6.08 -37.95
CA ALA A 36 -11.57 6.16 -36.52
C ALA A 36 -11.04 7.48 -35.97
N SER A 37 -11.88 8.25 -35.28
CA SER A 37 -11.51 9.52 -34.68
C SER A 37 -11.70 9.46 -33.17
N CYS A 38 -10.60 9.60 -32.43
CA CYS A 38 -10.61 9.74 -30.98
C CYS A 38 -10.96 11.19 -30.61
N VAL A 39 -11.86 11.36 -29.64
CA VAL A 39 -12.14 12.63 -28.98
C VAL A 39 -11.29 12.69 -27.72
N MET A 40 -10.43 13.69 -27.61
CA MET A 40 -9.57 13.89 -26.44
C MET A 40 -10.30 14.66 -25.34
N PRO A 41 -9.83 14.65 -24.07
CA PRO A 41 -10.46 15.40 -22.98
C PRO A 41 -10.60 16.92 -23.25
N ASP A 42 -9.74 17.49 -24.09
CA ASP A 42 -9.80 18.89 -24.54
C ASP A 42 -10.74 19.14 -25.74
N ALA A 43 -11.52 18.12 -26.11
CA ALA A 43 -12.40 18.04 -27.28
C ALA A 43 -11.68 18.11 -28.64
N SER A 44 -10.35 17.97 -28.69
CA SER A 44 -9.65 17.81 -29.95
C SER A 44 -9.90 16.43 -30.57
N LEU A 45 -9.80 16.35 -31.90
CA LEU A 45 -9.96 15.10 -32.65
C LEU A 45 -8.60 14.60 -33.11
N LEU A 46 -8.27 13.36 -32.76
CA LEU A 46 -7.07 12.66 -33.21
C LEU A 46 -7.47 11.51 -34.16
N ASP A 47 -6.78 11.42 -35.31
CA ASP A 47 -6.94 10.26 -36.20
C ASP A 47 -6.29 9.05 -35.56
N CYS A 48 -7.13 8.11 -35.13
CA CYS A 48 -6.75 6.90 -34.45
C CYS A 48 -6.92 5.67 -35.35
N THR A 49 -7.06 5.84 -36.66
CA THR A 49 -7.41 4.73 -37.57
C THR A 49 -6.37 3.61 -37.56
N SER A 50 -5.10 3.91 -37.25
CA SER A 50 -4.00 2.96 -37.31
C SER A 50 -3.79 2.19 -36.01
N ARG A 51 -3.29 0.95 -36.12
CA ARG A 51 -2.79 0.19 -34.95
C ARG A 51 -1.64 0.88 -34.23
N GLN A 52 -0.88 1.76 -34.90
CA GLN A 52 0.20 2.53 -34.26
C GLN A 52 -0.33 3.55 -33.25
N THR A 53 -1.60 3.92 -33.33
CA THR A 53 -2.29 4.79 -32.38
C THR A 53 -3.10 4.01 -31.36
N GLY A 54 -2.86 2.70 -31.22
CA GLY A 54 -3.47 1.86 -30.17
C GLY A 54 -4.84 1.25 -30.52
N THR A 55 -5.40 1.54 -31.69
CA THR A 55 -6.72 1.01 -32.08
C THR A 55 -6.62 -0.43 -32.59
N SER A 56 -7.45 -1.31 -32.03
CA SER A 56 -7.73 -2.66 -32.56
C SER A 56 -9.09 -2.69 -33.23
N TYR A 57 -9.24 -3.57 -34.23
CA TYR A 57 -10.52 -3.79 -34.91
C TYR A 57 -10.94 -5.26 -34.78
N GLY A 58 -12.23 -5.48 -34.59
CA GLY A 58 -12.90 -6.78 -34.60
C GLY A 58 -14.12 -6.77 -35.52
N VAL A 59 -14.64 -7.95 -35.84
CA VAL A 59 -15.90 -8.10 -36.58
C VAL A 59 -16.80 -9.09 -35.86
N SER A 60 -18.11 -8.85 -35.85
CA SER A 60 -19.08 -9.77 -35.25
C SER A 60 -19.11 -11.12 -35.96
N ASN A 61 -19.03 -11.12 -37.29
CA ASN A 61 -19.11 -12.34 -38.08
C ASN A 61 -18.00 -12.44 -39.15
N PRO A 62 -16.92 -13.23 -38.90
CA PRO A 62 -15.80 -13.38 -39.82
C PRO A 62 -16.15 -14.18 -41.09
N ALA A 63 -17.35 -14.76 -41.19
CA ALA A 63 -17.84 -15.38 -42.43
C ALA A 63 -18.36 -14.34 -43.44
N ILE A 64 -18.84 -13.20 -42.95
CA ILE A 64 -19.41 -12.11 -43.78
C ILE A 64 -18.31 -11.17 -44.27
N CYS A 65 -17.36 -10.81 -43.40
CA CYS A 65 -16.32 -9.85 -43.70
C CYS A 65 -15.02 -10.12 -42.92
N SER A 66 -13.96 -9.43 -43.30
CA SER A 66 -12.72 -9.37 -42.53
C SER A 66 -12.24 -7.93 -42.42
N VAL A 67 -11.59 -7.57 -41.31
CA VAL A 67 -10.99 -6.24 -41.12
C VAL A 67 -9.48 -6.39 -40.93
N SER A 68 -8.70 -5.56 -41.62
CA SER A 68 -7.25 -5.49 -41.46
C SER A 68 -6.84 -4.58 -40.30
N GLU A 69 -5.59 -4.68 -39.86
CA GLU A 69 -5.00 -3.81 -38.83
C GLU A 69 -4.98 -2.31 -39.21
N GLY A 70 -5.15 -1.99 -40.49
CA GLY A 70 -5.26 -0.61 -40.99
C GLY A 70 -6.69 -0.12 -41.17
N GLY A 71 -7.69 -0.87 -40.68
CA GLY A 71 -9.10 -0.52 -40.82
C GLY A 71 -9.68 -0.75 -42.23
N GLU A 72 -9.05 -1.59 -43.06
CA GLU A 72 -9.63 -1.99 -44.36
C GLU A 72 -10.52 -3.22 -44.18
N VAL A 73 -11.82 -3.06 -44.45
CA VAL A 73 -12.84 -4.11 -44.38
C VAL A 73 -13.02 -4.74 -45.76
N SER A 74 -12.94 -6.05 -45.87
CA SER A 74 -13.12 -6.81 -47.12
C SER A 74 -14.36 -7.69 -47.07
N ALA A 75 -15.19 -7.64 -48.12
CA ALA A 75 -16.40 -8.45 -48.27
C ALA A 75 -16.07 -9.92 -48.61
N LEU A 76 -16.67 -10.86 -47.85
CA LEU A 76 -16.51 -12.31 -48.04
C LEU A 76 -17.82 -13.00 -48.46
N ALA A 77 -18.94 -12.64 -47.83
CA ALA A 77 -20.30 -13.15 -48.13
C ALA A 77 -21.32 -12.02 -47.97
N SER A 78 -22.53 -12.18 -48.53
CA SER A 78 -23.64 -11.26 -48.26
C SER A 78 -24.06 -11.30 -46.78
N GLY A 79 -24.47 -10.16 -46.24
CA GLY A 79 -24.88 -9.98 -44.84
C GLY A 79 -24.48 -8.62 -44.29
N THR A 80 -24.73 -8.38 -43.02
CA THR A 80 -24.29 -7.16 -42.34
C THR A 80 -23.03 -7.43 -41.51
N CYS A 81 -21.99 -6.65 -41.76
CA CYS A 81 -20.72 -6.71 -41.05
C CYS A 81 -20.67 -5.62 -39.98
N LEU A 82 -20.82 -5.97 -38.70
CA LEU A 82 -20.54 -5.08 -37.58
C LEU A 82 -19.03 -5.08 -37.33
N VAL A 83 -18.42 -3.90 -37.39
CA VAL A 83 -17.01 -3.69 -37.07
C VAL A 83 -16.91 -2.97 -35.75
N THR A 84 -16.16 -3.54 -34.81
CA THR A 84 -15.86 -2.95 -33.51
C THR A 84 -14.46 -2.37 -33.55
N ALA A 85 -14.28 -1.14 -33.09
CA ALA A 85 -12.98 -0.52 -32.86
C ALA A 85 -12.81 -0.27 -31.37
N THR A 86 -11.67 -0.68 -30.81
CA THR A 86 -11.34 -0.46 -29.39
C THR A 86 -10.03 0.31 -29.30
N ASN A 87 -9.99 1.35 -28.46
CA ASN A 87 -8.78 2.12 -28.18
C ASN A 87 -8.77 2.52 -26.70
N GLN A 88 -7.79 2.01 -25.94
CA GLN A 88 -7.63 2.29 -24.51
C GLN A 88 -8.94 2.12 -23.71
N GLY A 89 -9.65 1.01 -23.91
CA GLY A 89 -10.91 0.69 -23.23
C GLY A 89 -12.17 1.26 -23.89
N ILE A 90 -12.06 2.29 -24.74
CA ILE A 90 -13.24 2.89 -25.39
C ILE A 90 -13.59 2.16 -26.68
N VAL A 91 -14.87 1.84 -26.83
CA VAL A 91 -15.41 1.08 -27.96
C VAL A 91 -16.23 1.98 -28.90
N ALA A 92 -16.12 1.74 -30.20
CA ALA A 92 -17.02 2.30 -31.20
C ALA A 92 -17.36 1.24 -32.25
N THR A 93 -18.60 1.18 -32.67
CA THR A 93 -19.07 0.20 -33.65
C THR A 93 -19.50 0.85 -34.97
N ARG A 94 -19.45 0.07 -36.06
CA ARG A 94 -19.92 0.49 -37.38
C ARG A 94 -20.41 -0.69 -38.20
N SER A 95 -21.63 -0.59 -38.72
CA SER A 95 -22.15 -1.60 -39.64
C SER A 95 -21.97 -1.24 -41.10
N ILE A 96 -21.61 -2.28 -41.86
CA ILE A 96 -21.35 -2.23 -43.29
C ILE A 96 -22.19 -3.35 -43.93
N PRO A 97 -23.29 -3.02 -44.62
CA PRO A 97 -24.07 -4.01 -45.35
C PRO A 97 -23.33 -4.46 -46.61
N ILE A 98 -23.36 -5.77 -46.86
CA ILE A 98 -22.69 -6.46 -47.95
C ILE A 98 -23.72 -7.27 -48.76
N THR A 99 -23.78 -7.04 -50.06
CA THR A 99 -24.73 -7.73 -50.96
C THR A 99 -24.02 -8.13 -52.25
N ILE A 100 -23.52 -9.37 -52.31
CA ILE A 100 -22.66 -9.86 -53.41
C ILE A 100 -23.25 -11.05 -54.19
N GLY A 101 -24.28 -11.70 -53.64
CA GLY A 101 -25.01 -12.81 -54.27
C GLY A 101 -26.09 -12.37 -55.25
N ASP A 102 -26.54 -13.33 -56.08
CA ASP A 102 -27.81 -13.23 -56.80
C ASP A 102 -28.97 -13.44 -55.80
N ASP A 103 -30.19 -13.04 -56.19
CA ASP A 103 -31.44 -13.23 -55.43
C ASP A 103 -32.40 -13.95 -56.41
N THR A 104 -32.47 -15.28 -56.28
CA THR A 104 -33.10 -16.17 -57.26
C THR A 104 -34.62 -16.08 -57.23
N ASP A 105 -35.22 -15.88 -56.06
CA ASP A 105 -36.67 -15.83 -55.89
C ASP A 105 -37.24 -14.41 -55.81
N GLY A 106 -36.39 -13.40 -55.67
CA GLY A 106 -36.70 -11.98 -55.71
C GLY A 106 -37.31 -11.44 -54.43
N ASP A 107 -37.08 -12.08 -53.28
CA ASP A 107 -37.66 -11.69 -51.99
C ASP A 107 -36.84 -10.65 -51.21
N GLY A 108 -35.60 -10.39 -51.66
CA GLY A 108 -34.68 -9.41 -51.09
C GLY A 108 -33.52 -10.02 -50.29
N LEU A 109 -33.50 -11.34 -50.07
CA LEU A 109 -32.36 -12.06 -49.50
C LEU A 109 -31.42 -12.56 -50.61
N PRO A 110 -30.09 -12.46 -50.43
CA PRO A 110 -29.15 -13.04 -51.38
C PRO A 110 -29.00 -14.57 -51.21
N ASP A 111 -28.93 -15.30 -52.33
CA ASP A 111 -28.79 -16.76 -52.37
C ASP A 111 -27.60 -17.27 -51.52
N ASP A 112 -26.49 -16.51 -51.47
CA ASP A 112 -25.31 -16.87 -50.70
C ASP A 112 -25.49 -16.68 -49.19
N TYR A 113 -26.34 -15.72 -48.78
CA TYR A 113 -26.74 -15.51 -47.39
C TYR A 113 -27.70 -16.61 -46.93
N GLU A 114 -28.67 -16.98 -47.77
CA GLU A 114 -29.64 -18.04 -47.49
C GLU A 114 -28.98 -19.42 -47.47
N ALA A 115 -28.14 -19.74 -48.46
CA ALA A 115 -27.45 -21.04 -48.54
C ALA A 115 -26.48 -21.29 -47.37
N ALA A 116 -26.04 -20.23 -46.69
CA ALA A 116 -25.20 -20.33 -45.49
C ALA A 116 -25.99 -20.75 -44.24
N ARG A 117 -27.33 -20.65 -44.27
CA ARG A 117 -28.23 -20.86 -43.12
C ARG A 117 -29.15 -22.04 -43.37
N SER A 118 -29.17 -22.99 -42.44
CA SER A 118 -29.96 -24.22 -42.63
C SER A 118 -31.48 -24.03 -42.53
N CYS A 119 -31.94 -22.87 -42.04
CA CYS A 119 -33.35 -22.55 -41.91
C CYS A 119 -33.93 -21.79 -43.12
N LEU A 120 -33.09 -21.36 -44.06
CA LEU A 120 -33.47 -20.58 -45.25
C LEU A 120 -33.32 -21.42 -46.53
N ASP A 121 -34.06 -21.08 -47.58
CA ASP A 121 -34.02 -21.78 -48.88
C ASP A 121 -33.98 -20.78 -50.06
N PRO A 122 -32.85 -20.67 -50.79
CA PRO A 122 -32.66 -19.71 -51.91
C PRO A 122 -33.67 -19.78 -53.06
N ASP A 123 -34.48 -20.84 -53.13
CA ASP A 123 -35.51 -21.03 -54.15
C ASP A 123 -36.94 -20.70 -53.63
N THR A 124 -37.09 -20.29 -52.37
CA THR A 124 -38.37 -20.10 -51.67
C THR A 124 -38.46 -18.72 -51.03
N PRO A 125 -39.45 -17.86 -51.42
CA PRO A 125 -39.51 -16.48 -50.94
C PRO A 125 -39.94 -16.41 -49.48
N ASP A 126 -38.95 -16.49 -48.59
CA ASP A 126 -39.07 -16.64 -47.14
C ASP A 126 -38.56 -15.42 -46.37
N ALA A 127 -38.14 -14.34 -47.01
CA ALA A 127 -37.73 -13.05 -46.42
C ALA A 127 -38.66 -12.48 -45.33
N THR A 128 -39.95 -12.86 -45.35
CA THR A 128 -40.98 -12.43 -44.38
C THR A 128 -41.30 -13.47 -43.31
N ALA A 129 -40.65 -14.63 -43.38
CA ALA A 129 -40.73 -15.67 -42.36
C ALA A 129 -39.89 -15.29 -41.13
N ASP A 130 -40.16 -16.02 -40.06
CA ASP A 130 -39.58 -15.89 -38.72
C ASP A 130 -39.36 -17.34 -38.24
N PRO A 131 -38.21 -17.96 -38.58
CA PRO A 131 -37.95 -19.39 -38.39
C PRO A 131 -37.66 -19.75 -36.93
N ASP A 132 -37.06 -18.83 -36.18
CA ASP A 132 -36.62 -18.99 -34.80
C ASP A 132 -37.57 -18.35 -33.77
N LEU A 133 -38.59 -17.63 -34.22
CA LEU A 133 -39.74 -17.14 -33.45
C LEU A 133 -39.36 -16.06 -32.43
N ASP A 134 -38.37 -15.25 -32.76
CA ASP A 134 -37.92 -14.12 -31.95
C ASP A 134 -38.77 -12.85 -32.20
N GLY A 135 -39.53 -12.82 -33.31
CA GLY A 135 -40.39 -11.71 -33.71
C GLY A 135 -39.79 -10.80 -34.79
N LEU A 136 -38.62 -11.12 -35.31
CA LEU A 136 -38.00 -10.49 -36.47
C LEU A 136 -38.23 -11.34 -37.72
N THR A 137 -38.14 -10.70 -38.88
CA THR A 137 -38.23 -11.40 -40.16
C THR A 137 -36.84 -11.60 -40.72
N ASN A 138 -36.61 -12.68 -41.47
CA ASN A 138 -35.31 -12.94 -42.13
C ASN A 138 -34.72 -11.70 -42.83
N LEU A 139 -35.55 -10.91 -43.53
CA LEU A 139 -35.11 -9.68 -44.18
C LEU A 139 -34.65 -8.60 -43.19
N ALA A 140 -35.39 -8.44 -42.09
CA ALA A 140 -35.09 -7.47 -41.05
C ALA A 140 -33.79 -7.80 -40.30
N GLU A 141 -33.54 -9.08 -40.10
CA GLU A 141 -32.30 -9.60 -39.53
C GLU A 141 -31.15 -9.56 -40.54
N PHE A 142 -31.42 -9.65 -41.83
CA PHE A 142 -30.41 -9.48 -42.86
C PHE A 142 -29.93 -8.01 -42.98
N ASP A 143 -30.87 -7.07 -43.12
CA ASP A 143 -30.61 -5.68 -43.48
C ASP A 143 -30.69 -4.68 -42.32
N GLY A 144 -31.03 -5.15 -41.12
CA GLY A 144 -31.21 -4.34 -39.92
C GLY A 144 -32.44 -3.42 -39.95
N SER A 145 -33.32 -3.56 -40.93
CA SER A 145 -34.52 -2.70 -41.08
C SER A 145 -35.55 -2.90 -39.96
N GLY A 146 -35.42 -3.96 -39.18
CA GLY A 146 -36.21 -4.24 -37.98
C GLY A 146 -35.85 -3.38 -36.77
N HIS A 147 -34.63 -2.82 -36.70
CA HIS A 147 -34.13 -2.14 -35.50
C HIS A 147 -33.54 -0.74 -35.74
N PRO A 148 -34.34 0.34 -35.69
CA PRO A 148 -33.84 1.69 -35.86
C PRO A 148 -33.07 2.17 -34.61
N GLY A 149 -31.74 2.16 -34.69
CA GLY A 149 -30.86 2.64 -33.61
C GLY A 149 -29.57 1.84 -33.52
N PHE A 150 -29.63 0.58 -33.93
CA PHE A 150 -28.56 -0.38 -33.77
C PHE A 150 -28.09 -0.80 -35.15
N SER A 151 -26.77 -0.90 -35.26
CA SER A 151 -26.11 -1.06 -36.53
C SER A 151 -25.87 -2.55 -36.68
N GLY A 152 -26.66 -3.30 -37.45
CA GLY A 152 -26.39 -4.74 -37.53
C GLY A 152 -27.53 -5.55 -38.11
N GLY A 153 -27.18 -6.75 -38.56
CA GLY A 153 -28.15 -7.79 -38.89
C GLY A 153 -27.88 -8.98 -37.97
N THR A 154 -28.93 -9.54 -37.38
CA THR A 154 -28.88 -10.69 -36.47
C THR A 154 -28.95 -12.01 -37.25
N GLU A 155 -29.08 -13.15 -36.58
CA GLU A 155 -29.03 -14.49 -37.19
C GLU A 155 -30.42 -15.17 -37.29
N PRO A 156 -31.05 -15.26 -38.51
CA PRO A 156 -32.42 -15.78 -38.72
C PRO A 156 -32.76 -17.21 -38.30
N CYS A 157 -31.77 -17.95 -37.82
CA CYS A 157 -31.96 -19.31 -37.33
C CYS A 157 -31.70 -19.43 -35.83
N ILE A 158 -31.37 -18.33 -35.16
CA ILE A 158 -30.90 -18.25 -33.79
C ILE A 158 -31.60 -17.07 -33.15
N ALA A 159 -32.63 -17.37 -32.36
CA ALA A 159 -33.42 -16.34 -31.70
C ALA A 159 -32.64 -15.43 -30.74
N ASP A 160 -31.44 -15.83 -30.30
CA ASP A 160 -30.57 -15.16 -29.32
C ASP A 160 -29.17 -15.12 -29.94
N THR A 161 -28.87 -14.04 -30.65
CA THR A 161 -27.70 -13.93 -31.53
C THR A 161 -26.39 -13.83 -30.75
N ASP A 162 -26.37 -13.12 -29.62
CA ASP A 162 -25.17 -12.90 -28.81
C ASP A 162 -25.04 -13.85 -27.59
N GLY A 163 -26.12 -14.56 -27.24
CA GLY A 163 -26.12 -15.64 -26.26
C GLY A 163 -26.32 -15.18 -24.82
N ASP A 164 -26.94 -14.02 -24.60
CA ASP A 164 -27.15 -13.41 -23.28
C ASP A 164 -28.45 -13.88 -22.58
N ALA A 165 -29.24 -14.72 -23.27
CA ALA A 165 -30.54 -15.26 -22.89
C ALA A 165 -31.76 -14.33 -23.07
N LEU A 166 -31.58 -13.18 -23.72
CA LEU A 166 -32.65 -12.46 -24.39
C LEU A 166 -32.73 -12.93 -25.85
N SER A 167 -33.84 -12.61 -26.51
CA SER A 167 -33.98 -12.90 -27.93
C SER A 167 -33.87 -11.59 -28.67
N ASP A 168 -33.39 -11.59 -29.91
CA ASP A 168 -33.11 -10.35 -30.62
C ASP A 168 -34.36 -9.46 -30.67
N GLY A 169 -35.53 -10.03 -30.98
CA GLY A 169 -36.80 -9.30 -30.93
C GLY A 169 -37.24 -8.79 -29.54
N MET A 170 -36.84 -9.42 -28.44
CA MET A 170 -37.08 -8.93 -27.07
C MET A 170 -36.19 -7.74 -26.74
N GLU A 171 -34.92 -7.81 -27.10
CA GLU A 171 -33.93 -6.76 -26.92
C GLU A 171 -34.34 -5.48 -27.66
N LEU A 172 -34.86 -5.62 -28.89
CA LEU A 172 -35.40 -4.44 -29.59
C LEU A 172 -36.54 -3.76 -28.84
N GLY A 173 -37.33 -4.55 -28.11
CA GLY A 173 -38.42 -4.07 -27.27
C GLY A 173 -37.92 -3.36 -26.00
N MET A 174 -36.74 -3.73 -25.52
CA MET A 174 -36.06 -3.17 -24.34
C MET A 174 -35.09 -2.03 -24.69
N GLN A 175 -34.75 -1.88 -25.97
CA GLN A 175 -33.72 -0.95 -26.49
C GLN A 175 -32.29 -1.36 -26.11
N THR A 176 -32.03 -2.65 -25.94
CA THR A 176 -30.69 -3.23 -25.86
C THR A 176 -30.18 -3.65 -27.24
N ASP A 177 -28.87 -3.89 -27.40
CA ASP A 177 -28.25 -4.25 -28.69
C ASP A 177 -28.13 -5.79 -28.85
N PRO A 178 -28.89 -6.43 -29.77
CA PRO A 178 -28.92 -7.89 -29.94
C PRO A 178 -27.63 -8.53 -30.50
N LEU A 179 -26.57 -7.74 -30.59
CA LEU A 179 -25.24 -8.17 -31.00
C LEU A 179 -24.21 -7.98 -29.88
N LEU A 180 -24.63 -7.46 -28.72
CA LEU A 180 -23.81 -7.16 -27.56
C LEU A 180 -24.50 -7.73 -26.32
N ALA A 181 -23.97 -8.84 -25.81
CA ALA A 181 -24.54 -9.51 -24.64
C ALA A 181 -24.54 -8.67 -23.35
N ASP A 182 -23.93 -7.48 -23.37
CA ASP A 182 -23.80 -6.48 -22.31
C ASP A 182 -23.83 -5.11 -23.02
N THR A 183 -24.99 -4.46 -23.00
CA THR A 183 -25.29 -3.26 -23.80
C THR A 183 -24.64 -2.00 -23.23
N ASP A 184 -24.63 -1.83 -21.91
CA ASP A 184 -24.09 -0.63 -21.25
C ASP A 184 -22.62 -0.78 -20.81
N GLY A 185 -22.08 -2.01 -20.87
CA GLY A 185 -20.66 -2.31 -20.76
C GLY A 185 -20.17 -2.42 -19.31
N ASP A 186 -21.05 -2.78 -18.38
CA ASP A 186 -20.78 -2.83 -16.95
C ASP A 186 -20.31 -4.22 -16.45
N ALA A 187 -20.21 -5.19 -17.39
CA ALA A 187 -19.88 -6.60 -17.21
C ALA A 187 -20.99 -7.50 -16.64
N LEU A 188 -22.21 -6.99 -16.51
CA LEU A 188 -23.44 -7.76 -16.33
C LEU A 188 -24.12 -7.94 -17.69
N LEU A 189 -24.69 -9.12 -17.95
CA LEU A 189 -25.35 -9.39 -19.22
C LEU A 189 -26.79 -8.88 -19.19
N ASP A 190 -27.32 -8.34 -20.28
CA ASP A 190 -28.68 -7.74 -20.31
C ASP A 190 -29.75 -8.73 -19.83
N GLY A 191 -29.69 -9.98 -20.28
CA GLY A 191 -30.57 -11.05 -19.80
C GLY A 191 -30.42 -11.36 -18.30
N ALA A 192 -29.22 -11.21 -17.75
CA ALA A 192 -28.93 -11.39 -16.32
C ALA A 192 -29.42 -10.20 -15.47
N GLU A 193 -29.43 -9.00 -16.04
CA GLU A 193 -29.95 -7.78 -15.43
C GLU A 193 -31.46 -7.80 -15.31
N ILE A 194 -32.17 -8.13 -16.40
CA ILE A 194 -33.62 -8.31 -16.39
C ILE A 194 -34.05 -9.37 -15.36
N ALA A 195 -33.25 -10.42 -15.17
CA ALA A 195 -33.52 -11.46 -14.17
C ALA A 195 -33.31 -10.97 -12.73
N ARG A 196 -32.46 -9.97 -12.49
CA ARG A 196 -32.16 -9.36 -11.19
C ARG A 196 -33.03 -8.14 -10.87
N GLY A 197 -33.49 -7.43 -11.91
CA GLY A 197 -34.27 -6.21 -11.79
C GLY A 197 -33.45 -4.93 -11.95
N THR A 198 -32.20 -5.03 -12.40
CA THR A 198 -31.36 -3.89 -12.82
C THR A 198 -31.72 -3.43 -14.24
N ASP A 199 -31.23 -2.27 -14.67
CA ASP A 199 -31.55 -1.65 -15.97
C ASP A 199 -30.41 -1.84 -16.98
N PRO A 200 -30.58 -2.65 -18.05
CA PRO A 200 -29.53 -2.99 -19.03
C PRO A 200 -29.07 -1.85 -19.94
N LEU A 201 -29.40 -0.63 -19.58
CA LEU A 201 -29.02 0.61 -20.27
C LEU A 201 -28.37 1.61 -19.31
N ASP A 202 -28.23 1.25 -18.04
CA ASP A 202 -27.70 2.09 -16.97
C ASP A 202 -26.71 1.26 -16.14
N PRO A 203 -25.40 1.48 -16.30
CA PRO A 203 -24.38 0.62 -15.70
C PRO A 203 -24.31 0.70 -14.16
N ASP A 204 -25.14 1.54 -13.53
CA ASP A 204 -25.24 1.77 -12.08
C ASP A 204 -26.72 2.07 -11.77
N THR A 205 -27.53 1.03 -11.54
CA THR A 205 -28.99 1.11 -11.48
C THR A 205 -29.48 1.99 -10.32
N ASP A 206 -28.78 2.00 -9.20
CA ASP A 206 -29.19 2.72 -8.00
C ASP A 206 -28.46 4.06 -7.78
N GLY A 207 -27.39 4.31 -8.54
CA GLY A 207 -26.68 5.57 -8.64
C GLY A 207 -25.74 5.83 -7.47
N ASP A 208 -25.16 4.79 -6.87
CA ASP A 208 -24.28 4.89 -5.71
C ASP A 208 -22.79 5.06 -6.06
N GLY A 209 -22.42 4.74 -7.30
CA GLY A 209 -21.06 4.82 -7.82
C GLY A 209 -20.35 3.49 -8.06
N LEU A 210 -20.93 2.35 -7.70
CA LEU A 210 -20.52 1.03 -8.20
C LEU A 210 -21.38 0.61 -9.39
N SER A 211 -20.83 -0.24 -10.26
CA SER A 211 -21.61 -0.81 -11.35
C SER A 211 -22.40 -2.04 -10.92
N ASP A 212 -23.53 -2.29 -11.56
CA ASP A 212 -24.38 -3.45 -11.23
C ASP A 212 -23.58 -4.76 -11.37
N GLY A 213 -22.75 -4.87 -12.39
CA GLY A 213 -21.81 -5.97 -12.61
C GLY A 213 -20.79 -6.14 -11.49
N THR A 214 -20.25 -5.04 -10.96
CA THR A 214 -19.32 -5.05 -9.82
C THR A 214 -20.03 -5.54 -8.56
N GLU A 215 -21.21 -5.02 -8.26
CA GLU A 215 -21.94 -5.38 -7.05
C GLU A 215 -22.42 -6.84 -7.08
N VAL A 216 -22.82 -7.34 -8.25
CA VAL A 216 -23.13 -8.76 -8.43
C VAL A 216 -21.91 -9.65 -8.16
N ALA A 217 -20.70 -9.20 -8.51
CA ALA A 217 -19.46 -9.93 -8.21
C ALA A 217 -19.11 -9.91 -6.71
N LEU A 218 -19.43 -8.82 -6.02
CA LEU A 218 -19.19 -8.62 -4.57
C LEU A 218 -20.30 -9.18 -3.68
N SER A 219 -21.41 -9.61 -4.25
CA SER A 219 -22.54 -10.18 -3.51
C SER A 219 -22.11 -11.35 -2.59
N PRO A 220 -22.54 -11.38 -1.32
CA PRO A 220 -23.64 -10.61 -0.73
C PRO A 220 -23.18 -9.38 0.08
N CYS A 221 -21.99 -8.85 -0.17
CA CYS A 221 -21.51 -7.65 0.53
C CYS A 221 -22.38 -6.43 0.18
N VAL A 222 -22.62 -6.22 -1.12
CA VAL A 222 -23.37 -5.11 -1.72
C VAL A 222 -24.49 -5.66 -2.63
N ASP A 223 -25.47 -4.82 -2.98
CA ASP A 223 -26.67 -5.17 -3.76
C ASP A 223 -27.01 -4.07 -4.77
N PRO A 224 -27.02 -4.37 -6.09
CA PRO A 224 -27.18 -3.38 -7.18
C PRO A 224 -28.53 -2.65 -7.25
N LEU A 225 -29.39 -2.88 -6.26
CA LEU A 225 -30.70 -2.23 -6.16
C LEU A 225 -30.79 -1.30 -4.94
N LEU A 226 -29.72 -1.20 -4.14
CA LEU A 226 -29.69 -0.52 -2.85
C LEU A 226 -28.40 0.28 -2.67
N VAL A 227 -28.51 1.60 -2.78
CA VAL A 227 -27.45 2.58 -2.47
C VAL A 227 -26.72 2.35 -1.13
N ASP A 228 -27.35 1.66 -0.18
CA ASP A 228 -26.81 1.32 1.15
C ASP A 228 -27.46 -0.02 1.55
N THR A 229 -26.78 -1.12 1.26
CA THR A 229 -27.27 -2.50 1.40
C THR A 229 -27.52 -2.87 2.85
N ASP A 230 -26.65 -2.45 3.77
CA ASP A 230 -26.69 -2.85 5.17
C ASP A 230 -27.42 -1.84 6.09
N GLY A 231 -27.61 -0.62 5.60
CA GLY A 231 -28.35 0.46 6.24
C GLY A 231 -27.56 1.21 7.32
N ASP A 232 -26.23 1.13 7.33
CA ASP A 232 -25.38 1.79 8.31
C ASP A 232 -25.13 3.28 8.01
N GLY A 233 -25.44 3.72 6.79
CA GLY A 233 -25.33 5.09 6.31
C GLY A 233 -24.07 5.40 5.48
N LEU A 234 -23.23 4.42 5.20
CA LEU A 234 -22.29 4.42 4.08
C LEU A 234 -22.99 3.91 2.82
N SER A 235 -22.54 4.33 1.64
CA SER A 235 -23.03 3.70 0.41
C SER A 235 -22.20 2.46 0.10
N ASP A 236 -22.70 1.59 -0.77
CA ASP A 236 -22.04 0.36 -1.20
C ASP A 236 -20.67 0.65 -1.86
N ALA A 237 -20.55 1.76 -2.61
CA ALA A 237 -19.28 2.29 -3.12
C ALA A 237 -18.27 2.71 -2.03
N ASN A 238 -18.72 3.01 -0.82
CA ASN A 238 -17.87 3.39 0.31
C ASN A 238 -17.65 2.25 1.32
N GLU A 239 -18.20 1.07 1.05
CA GLU A 239 -17.91 -0.15 1.81
C GLU A 239 -16.51 -0.70 1.45
N ASP A 240 -16.01 -1.60 2.29
CA ASP A 240 -14.70 -2.27 2.16
C ASP A 240 -14.97 -3.78 2.29
N CYS A 241 -15.31 -4.41 1.16
CA CYS A 241 -15.85 -5.77 1.15
C CYS A 241 -14.83 -6.85 1.49
N ASP A 242 -13.55 -6.61 1.20
CA ASP A 242 -12.46 -7.55 1.43
C ASP A 242 -11.61 -7.23 2.68
N ALA A 243 -11.92 -6.11 3.34
CA ALA A 243 -11.37 -5.63 4.60
C ALA A 243 -9.89 -5.25 4.54
N ASP A 244 -9.45 -4.68 3.41
CA ASP A 244 -8.08 -4.26 3.16
C ASP A 244 -7.81 -2.78 3.51
N ARG A 245 -8.88 -2.04 3.84
CA ARG A 245 -8.96 -0.59 4.15
C ARG A 245 -8.96 0.35 2.95
N LEU A 246 -9.26 -0.15 1.76
CA LEU A 246 -9.62 0.62 0.59
C LEU A 246 -11.12 0.41 0.34
N ALA A 247 -11.81 1.47 -0.10
CA ALA A 247 -13.25 1.36 -0.37
C ALA A 247 -13.48 0.81 -1.78
N ASN A 248 -14.54 0.04 -1.98
CA ASN A 248 -14.85 -0.60 -3.26
C ASN A 248 -14.83 0.40 -4.43
N GLY A 249 -15.40 1.59 -4.24
CA GLY A 249 -15.41 2.66 -5.25
C GLY A 249 -14.00 3.22 -5.53
N ASP A 250 -13.19 3.41 -4.48
CA ASP A 250 -11.80 3.83 -4.65
C ASP A 250 -10.97 2.78 -5.41
N GLU A 251 -11.25 1.49 -5.19
CA GLU A 251 -10.62 0.38 -5.89
C GLU A 251 -10.97 0.36 -7.38
N THR A 252 -12.25 0.54 -7.72
CA THR A 252 -12.68 0.66 -9.13
C THR A 252 -12.00 1.83 -9.84
N ASP A 253 -11.78 2.95 -9.15
CA ASP A 253 -11.09 4.14 -9.69
C ASP A 253 -9.59 3.91 -9.93
N ILE A 254 -8.94 3.03 -9.15
CA ILE A 254 -7.51 2.70 -9.28
C ILE A 254 -7.24 1.36 -9.99
N PHE A 255 -8.29 0.69 -10.47
CA PHE A 255 -8.24 -0.60 -11.17
C PHE A 255 -7.74 -1.79 -10.33
N THR A 256 -7.90 -1.72 -9.00
CA THR A 256 -7.76 -2.90 -8.11
C THR A 256 -9.08 -3.69 -8.06
N ASP A 257 -9.05 -4.90 -7.50
CA ASP A 257 -10.22 -5.79 -7.43
C ASP A 257 -10.90 -5.69 -6.05
N PRO A 258 -12.12 -5.10 -5.97
CA PRO A 258 -12.81 -4.89 -4.68
C PRO A 258 -13.18 -6.16 -3.90
N GLY A 259 -13.03 -7.33 -4.52
CA GLY A 259 -13.24 -8.63 -3.89
C GLY A 259 -11.94 -9.32 -3.47
N ASN A 260 -10.79 -8.69 -3.68
CA ASN A 260 -9.47 -9.29 -3.48
C ASN A 260 -8.49 -8.30 -2.82
N PRO A 261 -8.12 -8.55 -1.54
CA PRO A 261 -7.42 -7.57 -0.72
C PRO A 261 -5.92 -7.47 -1.04
N ASP A 262 -5.45 -7.98 -2.17
CA ASP A 262 -4.05 -8.08 -2.62
C ASP A 262 -4.06 -8.33 -4.13
N SER A 263 -4.21 -7.27 -4.91
CA SER A 263 -4.46 -7.31 -6.35
C SER A 263 -3.29 -7.87 -7.14
N ASP A 264 -2.05 -7.65 -6.70
CA ASP A 264 -0.85 -8.14 -7.38
C ASP A 264 -0.29 -9.46 -6.82
N GLY A 265 -0.81 -9.90 -5.67
CA GLY A 265 -0.54 -11.19 -5.04
C GLY A 265 0.82 -11.26 -4.35
N ASP A 266 1.36 -10.12 -3.92
CA ASP A 266 2.68 -10.03 -3.30
C ASP A 266 2.66 -10.20 -1.77
N GLY A 267 1.46 -10.17 -1.18
CA GLY A 267 1.18 -10.36 0.25
C GLY A 267 1.03 -9.07 1.05
N ILE A 268 1.04 -7.90 0.41
CA ILE A 268 0.71 -6.61 1.01
C ILE A 268 -0.69 -6.21 0.52
N PRO A 269 -1.60 -5.78 1.42
CA PRO A 269 -2.93 -5.37 0.97
C PRO A 269 -2.97 -4.03 0.23
N ASP A 270 -3.85 -3.87 -0.75
CA ASP A 270 -3.91 -2.71 -1.64
C ASP A 270 -4.08 -1.39 -0.85
N GLY A 271 -4.99 -1.36 0.13
CA GLY A 271 -5.18 -0.22 1.03
C GLY A 271 -3.94 0.11 1.87
N THR A 272 -3.12 -0.90 2.19
CA THR A 272 -1.82 -0.71 2.87
C THR A 272 -0.78 -0.10 1.94
N GLU A 273 -0.73 -0.53 0.68
CA GLU A 273 0.15 0.01 -0.34
C GLU A 273 -0.16 1.47 -0.67
N ILE A 274 -1.44 1.80 -0.86
CA ILE A 274 -1.88 3.18 -1.10
C ILE A 274 -1.49 4.07 0.08
N THR A 275 -1.70 3.61 1.32
CA THR A 275 -1.26 4.34 2.52
C THR A 275 0.27 4.52 2.58
N ALA A 276 1.02 3.55 2.04
CA ALA A 276 2.47 3.57 1.94
C ALA A 276 3.02 4.36 0.73
N GLY A 277 2.17 4.71 -0.23
CA GLY A 277 2.54 5.35 -1.50
C GLY A 277 3.15 4.39 -2.53
N CYS A 278 2.80 3.11 -2.45
CA CYS A 278 3.15 2.05 -3.41
C CYS A 278 2.01 1.86 -4.42
N ASP A 279 2.23 1.05 -5.45
CA ASP A 279 1.28 0.84 -6.55
C ASP A 279 0.71 -0.59 -6.44
N PRO A 280 -0.56 -0.76 -6.03
CA PRO A 280 -1.15 -2.06 -5.67
C PRO A 280 -1.32 -3.03 -6.84
N LEU A 281 -0.99 -2.59 -8.06
CA LEU A 281 -1.00 -3.43 -9.25
C LEU A 281 0.40 -3.95 -9.62
N VAL A 282 1.42 -3.64 -8.83
CA VAL A 282 2.82 -3.89 -9.15
C VAL A 282 3.57 -4.47 -7.94
N PRO A 283 4.00 -5.75 -8.00
CA PRO A 283 4.62 -6.41 -6.86
C PRO A 283 5.76 -5.61 -6.25
N ASP A 284 5.71 -5.40 -4.93
CA ASP A 284 6.60 -4.56 -4.13
C ASP A 284 8.00 -5.14 -3.91
N PHE A 285 8.42 -5.98 -4.85
CA PHE A 285 9.73 -6.58 -4.90
C PHE A 285 10.62 -5.90 -5.93
N THR A 286 11.87 -5.65 -5.56
CA THR A 286 12.91 -5.23 -6.51
C THR A 286 13.97 -6.31 -6.67
N THR A 287 14.61 -6.34 -7.84
CA THR A 287 15.87 -7.04 -8.02
C THR A 287 17.02 -6.07 -7.78
N VAL A 288 17.79 -6.28 -6.71
CA VAL A 288 18.94 -5.44 -6.39
C VAL A 288 20.18 -5.97 -7.09
N THR A 289 20.83 -5.10 -7.85
CA THR A 289 22.10 -5.35 -8.53
C THR A 289 23.15 -4.37 -8.05
N GLY A 290 24.42 -4.68 -8.31
CA GLY A 290 25.52 -3.79 -7.98
C GLY A 290 26.85 -4.51 -8.07
N ARG A 291 27.91 -3.87 -7.58
CA ARG A 291 29.25 -4.42 -7.64
C ARG A 291 30.04 -4.18 -6.35
N THR A 292 30.70 -5.21 -5.84
CA THR A 292 31.61 -5.10 -4.70
C THR A 292 33.02 -4.82 -5.18
N VAL A 293 33.62 -3.73 -4.69
CA VAL A 293 34.96 -3.27 -5.08
C VAL A 293 35.83 -2.93 -3.88
N ASP A 294 37.14 -2.96 -4.03
CA ASP A 294 38.08 -2.41 -3.05
C ASP A 294 38.14 -0.87 -3.13
N ALA A 295 38.94 -0.25 -2.25
CA ALA A 295 39.14 1.20 -2.23
C ALA A 295 39.78 1.79 -3.50
N GLN A 296 40.24 0.94 -4.44
CA GLN A 296 40.83 1.31 -5.73
C GLN A 296 39.88 0.99 -6.91
N GLY A 297 38.69 0.45 -6.66
CA GLY A 297 37.72 0.05 -7.69
C GLY A 297 37.97 -1.34 -8.29
N THR A 298 38.88 -2.12 -7.71
CA THR A 298 39.16 -3.49 -8.15
C THR A 298 38.00 -4.41 -7.72
N PRO A 299 37.47 -5.27 -8.61
CA PRO A 299 36.46 -6.25 -8.23
C PRO A 299 36.87 -7.13 -7.04
N LEU A 300 35.93 -7.38 -6.12
CA LEU A 300 36.10 -8.33 -5.04
C LEU A 300 35.16 -9.52 -5.24
N PRO A 301 35.65 -10.67 -5.75
CA PRO A 301 34.81 -11.84 -5.98
C PRO A 301 34.54 -12.62 -4.69
N GLY A 302 33.36 -13.24 -4.58
CA GLY A 302 32.94 -14.04 -3.43
C GLY A 302 32.64 -13.22 -2.17
N ALA A 303 32.43 -11.91 -2.31
CA ALA A 303 31.92 -11.07 -1.23
C ALA A 303 30.48 -11.49 -0.90
N GLN A 304 30.17 -11.64 0.38
CA GLN A 304 28.81 -11.87 0.88
C GLN A 304 28.11 -10.52 0.94
N VAL A 305 26.95 -10.41 0.30
CA VAL A 305 26.12 -9.20 0.27
C VAL A 305 24.84 -9.50 1.04
N THR A 306 24.43 -8.61 1.93
CA THR A 306 23.23 -8.75 2.74
C THR A 306 22.40 -7.48 2.61
N ILE A 307 21.10 -7.63 2.40
CA ILE A 307 20.13 -6.55 2.36
C ILE A 307 18.85 -7.06 3.01
N LEU A 308 18.36 -6.38 4.04
CA LEU A 308 17.26 -6.87 4.88
C LEU A 308 17.51 -8.33 5.31
N GLU A 309 16.61 -9.26 4.97
CA GLU A 309 16.74 -10.70 5.24
C GLU A 309 17.36 -11.49 4.07
N HIS A 310 17.68 -10.83 2.96
CA HIS A 310 18.20 -11.46 1.74
C HIS A 310 19.73 -11.46 1.70
N GLN A 311 20.29 -12.50 1.08
CA GLN A 311 21.72 -12.66 0.91
C GLN A 311 22.08 -12.97 -0.54
N GLY A 312 23.22 -12.45 -0.98
CA GLY A 312 23.81 -12.65 -2.29
C GLY A 312 25.32 -12.85 -2.21
N THR A 313 25.92 -13.30 -3.32
CA THR A 313 27.38 -13.39 -3.44
C THR A 313 27.85 -12.75 -4.72
N SER A 314 28.99 -12.05 -4.65
CA SER A 314 29.57 -11.43 -5.84
C SER A 314 30.29 -12.44 -6.75
N ASP A 315 30.13 -12.27 -8.05
CA ASP A 315 30.73 -13.08 -9.10
C ASP A 315 32.23 -12.73 -9.32
N PRO A 316 32.95 -13.39 -10.25
CA PRO A 316 34.34 -13.07 -10.57
C PRO A 316 34.61 -11.61 -11.00
N SER A 317 33.60 -10.89 -11.49
CA SER A 317 33.65 -9.48 -11.88
C SER A 317 33.24 -8.54 -10.74
N GLY A 318 32.93 -9.10 -9.57
CA GLY A 318 32.46 -8.40 -8.38
C GLY A 318 30.96 -8.07 -8.43
N ASN A 319 30.22 -8.48 -9.46
CA ASN A 319 28.81 -8.16 -9.61
C ASN A 319 27.94 -9.07 -8.74
N PHE A 320 26.85 -8.55 -8.20
CA PHE A 320 25.85 -9.35 -7.49
C PHE A 320 24.44 -9.07 -8.01
N THR A 321 23.53 -10.00 -7.74
CA THR A 321 22.10 -9.87 -8.03
C THR A 321 21.33 -10.58 -6.93
N ILE A 322 20.40 -9.86 -6.30
CA ILE A 322 19.54 -10.35 -5.23
C ILE A 322 18.10 -10.10 -5.68
N PRO A 323 17.37 -11.15 -6.11
CA PRO A 323 15.98 -11.01 -6.54
C PRO A 323 15.03 -10.90 -5.34
N SER A 324 13.83 -10.41 -5.62
CA SER A 324 12.68 -10.46 -4.72
C SER A 324 12.91 -9.77 -3.37
N VAL A 325 13.59 -8.62 -3.35
CA VAL A 325 13.77 -7.83 -2.12
C VAL A 325 12.53 -6.97 -1.92
N GLY A 326 11.76 -7.22 -0.86
CA GLY A 326 10.57 -6.43 -0.52
C GLY A 326 10.94 -5.01 -0.12
N VAL A 327 10.30 -4.01 -0.73
CA VAL A 327 10.71 -2.61 -0.65
C VAL A 327 9.58 -1.61 -0.39
N CYS A 328 8.36 -2.07 -0.13
CA CYS A 328 7.27 -1.22 0.38
C CYS A 328 7.09 -1.36 1.91
N PRO A 329 6.84 -0.26 2.64
CA PRO A 329 6.86 1.14 2.20
C PRO A 329 8.26 1.56 1.72
N VAL A 330 8.33 2.37 0.66
CA VAL A 330 9.60 2.83 0.08
C VAL A 330 10.39 3.64 1.10
N ARG A 331 11.42 3.01 1.65
CA ARG A 331 12.38 3.61 2.59
C ARG A 331 13.79 3.48 2.05
N GLU A 332 14.68 4.31 2.56
CA GLU A 332 16.10 4.16 2.28
C GLU A 332 16.57 2.80 2.84
N VAL A 333 17.08 1.92 1.97
CA VAL A 333 17.51 0.58 2.35
C VAL A 333 19.04 0.55 2.47
N GLU A 334 19.54 -0.04 3.54
CA GLU A 334 20.97 -0.29 3.72
C GLU A 334 21.33 -1.69 3.17
N LEU A 335 22.30 -1.72 2.26
CA LEU A 335 22.94 -2.94 1.79
C LEU A 335 24.35 -3.00 2.33
N ALA A 336 24.68 -4.10 3.00
CA ALA A 336 26.00 -4.36 3.54
C ALA A 336 26.71 -5.46 2.74
N ALA A 337 28.03 -5.39 2.64
CA ALA A 337 28.81 -6.46 2.05
C ALA A 337 30.12 -6.72 2.80
N GLU A 338 30.56 -7.97 2.78
CA GLU A 338 31.76 -8.45 3.45
C GLU A 338 32.60 -9.37 2.55
N ALA A 339 33.91 -9.23 2.61
CA ALA A 339 34.84 -10.08 1.86
C ALA A 339 36.12 -10.36 2.65
N PHE A 340 36.89 -11.36 2.21
CA PHE A 340 38.24 -11.61 2.72
C PHE A 340 39.26 -11.46 1.59
N SER A 341 40.22 -10.56 1.77
CA SER A 341 41.34 -10.39 0.84
C SER A 341 42.66 -10.49 1.59
N GLY A 342 43.52 -11.44 1.20
CA GLY A 342 44.83 -11.63 1.83
C GLY A 342 44.78 -11.91 3.34
N GLY A 343 43.70 -12.51 3.84
CA GLY A 343 43.49 -12.78 5.28
C GLY A 343 42.96 -11.59 6.09
N THR A 344 42.67 -10.46 5.46
CA THR A 344 42.03 -9.29 6.08
C THR A 344 40.55 -9.28 5.74
N ARG A 345 39.68 -9.12 6.76
CA ARG A 345 38.24 -8.91 6.55
C ARG A 345 38.00 -7.50 6.03
N LEU A 346 37.24 -7.37 4.96
CA LEU A 346 36.78 -6.11 4.39
C LEU A 346 35.26 -6.00 4.59
N ALA A 347 34.75 -4.82 4.89
CA ALA A 347 33.31 -4.54 4.92
C ALA A 347 33.01 -3.14 4.37
N GLY A 348 31.78 -2.95 3.93
CA GLY A 348 31.25 -1.69 3.44
C GLY A 348 29.72 -1.76 3.41
N HIS A 349 29.09 -0.61 3.32
CA HIS A 349 27.65 -0.48 3.14
C HIS A 349 27.36 0.64 2.13
N VAL A 350 26.17 0.61 1.57
CA VAL A 350 25.59 1.68 0.76
C VAL A 350 24.12 1.81 1.13
N THR A 351 23.62 3.04 1.13
CA THR A 351 22.19 3.32 1.25
C THR A 351 21.68 3.83 -0.09
N PHE A 352 20.48 3.41 -0.46
CA PHE A 352 19.82 3.84 -1.69
C PHE A 352 18.30 3.78 -1.53
N GLN A 353 17.59 4.50 -2.40
CA GLN A 353 16.15 4.32 -2.56
C GLN A 353 15.90 3.22 -3.60
N PRO A 354 15.12 2.18 -3.27
CA PRO A 354 14.81 1.11 -4.20
C PRO A 354 13.81 1.57 -5.27
N ASN A 355 13.93 0.98 -6.46
CA ASN A 355 12.95 1.06 -7.53
C ASN A 355 11.98 -0.13 -7.40
N VAL A 356 10.78 0.13 -6.90
CA VAL A 356 9.68 -0.83 -6.78
C VAL A 356 9.31 -1.38 -8.16
N GLY A 357 8.98 -2.68 -8.26
CA GLY A 357 8.62 -3.34 -9.52
C GLY A 357 9.73 -3.43 -10.59
N ALA A 358 10.93 -2.93 -10.30
CA ALA A 358 12.02 -2.79 -11.27
C ALA A 358 13.37 -3.29 -10.75
N ILE A 359 14.42 -3.09 -11.54
CA ILE A 359 15.80 -3.35 -11.11
C ILE A 359 16.32 -2.12 -10.37
N THR A 360 16.83 -2.34 -9.16
CA THR A 360 17.57 -1.33 -8.40
C THR A 360 19.06 -1.59 -8.56
N ASP A 361 19.81 -0.60 -9.06
CA ASP A 361 21.28 -0.65 -9.08
C ASP A 361 21.82 0.09 -7.85
N ALA A 362 22.36 -0.66 -6.90
CA ALA A 362 23.01 -0.16 -5.69
C ALA A 362 24.38 0.48 -5.96
N GLY A 363 24.89 0.36 -7.19
CA GLY A 363 26.21 0.86 -7.59
C GLY A 363 27.37 0.09 -6.96
N ASP A 364 28.49 0.78 -6.79
CA ASP A 364 29.72 0.21 -6.24
C ASP A 364 29.70 0.21 -4.70
N VAL A 365 29.63 -0.99 -4.09
CA VAL A 365 29.81 -1.20 -2.65
C VAL A 365 31.30 -1.29 -2.35
N THR A 366 31.87 -0.19 -1.87
CA THR A 366 33.31 -0.09 -1.60
C THR A 366 33.67 -0.73 -0.25
N LEU A 367 34.36 -1.88 -0.29
CA LEU A 367 34.80 -2.60 0.90
C LEU A 367 36.16 -2.09 1.37
N ARG A 368 36.24 -1.78 2.67
CA ARG A 368 37.46 -1.32 3.33
C ARG A 368 37.85 -2.31 4.44
N PRO A 369 39.15 -2.42 4.79
CA PRO A 369 39.56 -3.24 5.91
C PRO A 369 38.73 -2.92 7.15
N VAL A 370 38.08 -3.96 7.70
CA VAL A 370 37.44 -3.87 9.01
C VAL A 370 38.58 -3.81 10.01
N ALA A 371 39.01 -2.58 10.32
CA ALA A 371 39.66 -2.37 11.59
C ALA A 371 38.63 -2.83 12.63
N PHE A 372 39.00 -3.77 13.50
CA PHE A 372 38.28 -3.91 14.77
C PHE A 372 38.03 -2.49 15.29
N PRO A 373 36.82 -2.14 15.76
CA PRO A 373 36.63 -0.85 16.39
C PRO A 373 37.61 -0.83 17.55
N HIS A 374 38.76 -0.21 17.31
CA HIS A 374 39.46 0.48 18.33
C HIS A 374 38.42 1.53 18.68
N PHE A 375 37.64 1.29 19.74
CA PHE A 375 37.11 2.40 20.49
C PHE A 375 38.38 3.20 20.81
N PRO A 376 38.64 4.37 20.19
CA PRO A 376 39.52 5.29 20.88
C PRO A 376 38.93 5.38 22.29
N GLU A 377 39.76 5.36 23.33
CA GLU A 377 39.27 5.51 24.70
C GLU A 377 39.30 7.01 25.05
N PRO A 378 38.36 7.87 24.59
CA PRO A 378 38.17 9.12 25.28
C PRO A 378 37.60 8.76 26.66
N LEU A 379 38.48 8.63 27.64
CA LEU A 379 38.09 8.51 29.04
C LEU A 379 37.59 9.88 29.49
N PHE A 380 36.30 9.99 29.76
CA PHE A 380 35.73 11.18 30.39
C PHE A 380 35.83 11.03 31.90
N GLY A 381 36.57 11.94 32.54
CA GLY A 381 36.73 11.93 33.99
C GLY A 381 35.42 12.30 34.67
N VAL A 382 34.87 11.38 35.47
CA VAL A 382 33.73 11.61 36.38
C VAL A 382 34.20 11.48 37.84
N GLY A 383 33.27 11.57 38.79
CA GLY A 383 33.55 11.37 40.21
C GLY A 383 34.01 9.95 40.58
N LYS A 384 34.14 9.69 41.89
CA LYS A 384 34.68 8.43 42.41
C LYS A 384 33.58 7.39 42.58
N ASN A 385 33.82 6.18 42.08
CA ASN A 385 32.90 5.04 42.14
C ASN A 385 31.54 5.37 41.50
N PRO A 386 31.51 5.66 40.19
CA PRO A 386 30.25 5.87 39.48
C PRO A 386 29.40 4.60 39.60
N ALA A 387 28.17 4.75 40.11
CA ALA A 387 27.27 3.64 40.42
C ALA A 387 26.18 3.45 39.35
N THR A 388 25.70 4.55 38.78
CA THR A 388 24.65 4.53 37.74
C THR A 388 24.87 5.64 36.72
N LEU A 389 24.23 5.49 35.57
CA LEU A 389 24.25 6.39 34.42
C LEU A 389 22.81 6.60 33.96
N VAL A 390 22.46 7.82 33.60
CA VAL A 390 21.24 8.12 32.83
C VAL A 390 21.61 8.98 31.63
N SER A 391 20.82 8.87 30.56
CA SER A 391 20.94 9.67 29.35
C SER A 391 19.65 10.46 29.13
N ALA A 392 19.77 11.76 28.88
CA ALA A 392 18.67 12.65 28.53
C ALA A 392 19.26 13.94 27.93
N ASP A 393 18.43 14.83 27.40
CA ASP A 393 18.84 16.16 26.95
C ASP A 393 18.71 17.15 28.13
N PHE A 394 19.81 17.50 28.78
CA PHE A 394 19.82 18.35 29.98
C PHE A 394 19.98 19.84 29.65
N ASP A 395 20.44 20.20 28.44
CA ASP A 395 20.57 21.58 27.98
C ASP A 395 19.61 21.98 26.84
N ALA A 396 18.63 21.11 26.55
CA ALA A 396 17.54 21.32 25.60
C ALA A 396 18.03 21.65 24.18
N ASP A 397 19.19 21.13 23.78
CA ASP A 397 19.80 21.37 22.47
C ASP A 397 19.48 20.28 21.43
N GLY A 398 18.74 19.23 21.83
CA GLY A 398 18.37 18.08 21.01
C GLY A 398 19.45 17.00 20.92
N VAL A 399 20.57 17.16 21.62
CA VAL A 399 21.65 16.18 21.71
C VAL A 399 21.55 15.42 23.03
N VAL A 400 21.79 14.11 22.99
CA VAL A 400 21.82 13.29 24.20
C VAL A 400 23.04 13.64 25.07
N ASP A 401 22.78 13.96 26.33
CA ASP A 401 23.75 14.14 27.40
C ASP A 401 23.79 12.93 28.33
N LEU A 402 24.76 12.92 29.25
CA LEU A 402 24.90 11.88 30.26
C LEU A 402 25.01 12.48 31.67
N ALA A 403 24.41 11.80 32.64
CA ALA A 403 24.64 12.06 34.06
C ALA A 403 25.13 10.78 34.75
N THR A 404 26.11 10.89 35.65
CA THR A 404 26.57 9.77 36.51
C THR A 404 26.41 10.09 37.98
N ALA A 405 25.94 9.12 38.77
CA ALA A 405 25.95 9.21 40.23
C ALA A 405 27.25 8.64 40.78
N ASN A 406 27.99 9.41 41.58
CA ASN A 406 29.30 9.01 42.06
C ASN A 406 29.25 8.73 43.57
N GLU A 407 29.12 7.45 43.91
CA GLU A 407 28.85 6.97 45.26
C GLU A 407 29.89 7.45 46.29
N ARG A 408 31.18 7.40 45.95
CA ARG A 408 32.27 7.72 46.89
C ARG A 408 32.63 9.20 46.94
N SER A 409 32.37 9.98 45.88
CA SER A 409 32.57 11.43 45.91
C SER A 409 31.34 12.20 46.39
N ASN A 410 30.17 11.55 46.51
CA ASN A 410 28.89 12.18 46.88
C ASN A 410 28.54 13.37 45.98
N ASP A 411 28.75 13.20 44.68
CA ASP A 411 28.40 14.17 43.64
C ASP A 411 27.79 13.46 42.44
N LEU A 412 27.16 14.24 41.57
CA LEU A 412 26.81 13.82 40.21
C LEU A 412 27.82 14.42 39.23
N SER A 413 28.03 13.76 38.09
CA SER A 413 28.75 14.34 36.96
C SER A 413 27.82 14.46 35.76
N ILE A 414 27.63 15.67 35.24
CA ILE A 414 26.86 15.96 34.03
C ILE A 414 27.82 16.17 32.87
N LEU A 415 27.62 15.44 31.77
CA LEU A 415 28.45 15.46 30.58
C LEU A 415 27.57 15.86 29.39
N LEU A 416 27.68 17.11 28.95
CA LEU A 416 26.92 17.61 27.81
C LEU A 416 27.49 17.08 26.50
N GLY A 417 26.62 16.59 25.63
CA GLY A 417 26.92 16.04 24.33
C GLY A 417 27.41 17.10 23.35
N LYS A 418 28.00 16.62 22.25
CA LYS A 418 28.33 17.47 21.08
C LYS A 418 27.70 16.96 19.78
N GLY A 419 26.92 15.89 19.83
CA GLY A 419 26.28 15.24 18.67
C GLY A 419 27.20 14.30 17.88
N ASP A 420 28.50 14.28 18.19
CA ASP A 420 29.51 13.45 17.50
C ASP A 420 29.97 12.22 18.30
N GLY A 421 29.22 11.87 19.36
CA GLY A 421 29.58 10.82 20.32
C GLY A 421 30.65 11.24 21.34
N THR A 422 31.06 12.51 21.36
CA THR A 422 31.95 13.07 22.39
C THR A 422 31.21 14.02 23.32
N PHE A 423 31.77 14.22 24.53
CA PHE A 423 31.18 15.07 25.56
C PHE A 423 32.08 16.25 25.93
N ARG A 424 31.48 17.28 26.52
CA ARG A 424 32.20 18.36 27.23
C ARG A 424 32.78 17.80 28.54
N PRO A 425 33.78 18.48 29.15
CA PRO A 425 34.26 18.11 30.48
C PRO A 425 33.12 18.04 31.50
N ALA A 426 33.13 17.02 32.35
CA ALA A 426 32.07 16.80 33.33
C ALA A 426 31.90 17.98 34.29
N MET A 427 30.66 18.41 34.48
CA MET A 427 30.27 19.37 35.51
C MET A 427 29.81 18.61 36.76
N ALA A 428 30.42 18.90 37.91
CA ALA A 428 30.09 18.23 39.16
C ALA A 428 28.98 18.95 39.91
N ILE A 429 27.94 18.21 40.32
CA ILE A 429 26.88 18.69 41.22
C ILE A 429 27.09 18.07 42.58
N SER A 430 27.44 18.88 43.57
CA SER A 430 27.66 18.39 44.94
C SER A 430 26.34 18.05 45.62
N LEU A 431 26.24 16.84 46.15
CA LEU A 431 25.11 16.39 46.96
C LEU A 431 25.41 16.55 48.46
N LEU A 432 24.46 16.19 49.32
CA LEU A 432 24.69 16.15 50.75
C LEU A 432 25.77 15.11 51.10
N SER A 433 26.61 15.42 52.09
CA SER A 433 27.71 14.55 52.51
C SER A 433 27.21 13.23 53.08
N SER A 434 27.91 12.12 52.78
CA SER A 434 27.64 10.77 53.31
C SER A 434 26.29 10.19 52.86
N THR A 435 25.90 10.44 51.61
CA THR A 435 24.61 9.98 51.08
C THR A 435 24.72 8.78 50.15
N ALA A 436 25.89 8.55 49.54
CA ALA A 436 26.17 7.44 48.63
C ALA A 436 25.09 7.32 47.52
N PRO A 437 25.06 8.25 46.55
CA PRO A 437 24.07 8.21 45.48
C PRO A 437 24.24 6.93 44.64
N SER A 438 23.14 6.21 44.41
CA SER A 438 23.16 4.82 43.92
C SER A 438 22.26 4.56 42.73
N GLY A 439 21.16 5.30 42.58
CA GLY A 439 20.22 5.18 41.48
C GLY A 439 19.84 6.57 40.96
N MET A 440 19.48 6.65 39.68
CA MET A 440 19.00 7.87 39.04
C MET A 440 17.91 7.56 38.02
N VAL A 441 17.01 8.52 37.82
CA VAL A 441 16.08 8.57 36.69
C VAL A 441 15.97 10.03 36.23
N ALA A 442 15.80 10.23 34.93
CA ALA A 442 15.60 11.54 34.31
C ALA A 442 14.15 11.66 33.82
N GLY A 443 13.57 12.85 33.89
CA GLY A 443 12.21 13.14 33.45
C GLY A 443 11.78 14.55 33.85
N ASP A 444 10.70 15.07 33.26
CA ASP A 444 10.16 16.41 33.57
C ASP A 444 9.19 16.33 34.77
N LEU A 445 9.70 16.48 35.99
CA LEU A 445 8.95 16.20 37.23
C LEU A 445 8.03 17.34 37.65
N ASN A 446 8.25 18.53 37.10
CA ASN A 446 7.44 19.73 37.37
C ASN A 446 6.67 20.24 36.14
N LEU A 447 6.70 19.49 35.03
CA LEU A 447 5.98 19.77 33.79
C LEU A 447 6.35 21.13 33.19
N ASP A 448 7.61 21.55 33.31
CA ASP A 448 8.12 22.80 32.77
C ASP A 448 8.82 22.65 31.41
N GLY A 449 8.90 21.42 30.90
CA GLY A 449 9.52 21.04 29.63
C GLY A 449 11.04 20.85 29.72
N MET A 450 11.64 20.97 30.91
CA MET A 450 13.05 20.74 31.12
C MET A 450 13.28 19.38 31.78
N THR A 451 14.40 18.74 31.41
CA THR A 451 14.76 17.45 32.02
C THR A 451 15.24 17.65 33.46
N ASP A 452 14.54 17.06 34.41
CA ASP A 452 14.95 16.96 35.82
C ASP A 452 15.66 15.63 36.12
N LEU A 453 16.20 15.51 37.33
CA LEU A 453 16.84 14.30 37.83
C LEU A 453 16.32 13.92 39.22
N VAL A 454 15.98 12.65 39.41
CA VAL A 454 15.80 12.05 40.74
C VAL A 454 16.99 11.19 41.08
N VAL A 455 17.48 11.28 42.31
CA VAL A 455 18.62 10.52 42.83
C VAL A 455 18.22 9.75 44.08
N SER A 456 18.52 8.46 44.12
CA SER A 456 18.42 7.64 45.34
C SER A 456 19.73 7.65 46.11
N HIS A 457 19.63 7.84 47.43
CA HIS A 457 20.78 7.92 48.32
C HIS A 457 20.83 6.69 49.23
N GLY A 458 21.65 5.70 48.87
CA GLY A 458 21.65 4.39 49.53
C GLY A 458 22.04 4.43 51.01
N GLU A 459 23.05 5.20 51.39
CA GLU A 459 23.42 5.36 52.81
C GLU A 459 22.55 6.39 53.53
N GLY A 460 22.05 7.39 52.79
CA GLY A 460 21.15 8.41 53.30
C GLY A 460 19.74 7.90 53.58
N ALA A 461 19.33 6.82 52.90
CA ALA A 461 17.99 6.25 52.93
C ALA A 461 16.91 7.27 52.54
N PHE A 462 17.14 8.13 51.53
CA PHE A 462 16.14 9.05 50.98
C PHE A 462 16.31 9.24 49.46
N VAL A 463 15.38 9.96 48.84
CA VAL A 463 15.49 10.43 47.44
C VAL A 463 15.54 11.96 47.40
N SER A 464 16.28 12.51 46.44
CA SER A 464 16.24 13.95 46.13
C SER A 464 15.92 14.18 44.66
N ALA A 465 15.17 15.23 44.38
CA ALA A 465 14.91 15.72 43.03
C ALA A 465 15.75 16.96 42.76
N LEU A 466 16.32 17.06 41.57
CA LEU A 466 17.11 18.18 41.08
C LEU A 466 16.39 18.69 39.84
N LEU A 467 15.81 19.89 39.93
CA LEU A 467 15.07 20.48 38.82
C LEU A 467 16.04 21.09 37.80
N GLY A 468 15.87 20.78 36.53
CA GLY A 468 16.68 21.27 35.42
C GLY A 468 16.39 22.74 35.14
N ASN A 469 17.43 23.46 34.70
CA ASN A 469 17.25 24.83 34.19
C ASN A 469 17.24 24.88 32.65
N GLY A 470 17.39 23.73 31.97
CA GLY A 470 17.47 23.64 30.51
C GLY A 470 18.77 24.17 29.90
N ASP A 471 19.84 24.32 30.69
CA ASP A 471 21.16 24.75 30.24
C ASP A 471 22.29 23.80 30.72
N GLY A 472 21.91 22.58 31.11
CA GLY A 472 22.78 21.59 31.71
C GLY A 472 23.00 21.78 33.22
N THR A 473 22.49 22.87 33.81
CA THR A 473 22.55 23.13 35.25
C THR A 473 21.24 22.76 35.95
N PHE A 474 21.32 22.55 37.27
CA PHE A 474 20.20 22.15 38.09
C PHE A 474 20.04 23.05 39.31
N GLN A 475 18.80 23.17 39.80
CA GLN A 475 18.46 23.83 41.05
C GLN A 475 19.03 23.06 42.26
N SER A 476 18.93 23.66 43.44
CA SER A 476 19.36 22.99 44.68
C SER A 476 18.50 21.75 44.93
N PRO A 477 19.10 20.59 45.31
CA PRO A 477 18.35 19.36 45.50
C PRO A 477 17.18 19.51 46.48
N LEU A 478 15.98 19.19 46.01
CA LEU A 478 14.77 19.08 46.81
C LEU A 478 14.74 17.70 47.46
N THR A 479 14.96 17.66 48.77
CA THR A 479 14.89 16.41 49.52
C THR A 479 13.44 16.07 49.86
N SER A 480 12.94 14.91 49.41
CA SER A 480 11.65 14.38 49.86
C SER A 480 11.82 13.75 51.26
N PRO A 481 10.87 13.92 52.20
CA PRO A 481 10.98 13.37 53.56
C PRO A 481 10.83 11.84 53.64
N PHE A 482 10.78 11.12 52.51
CA PHE A 482 10.54 9.68 52.49
C PHE A 482 11.81 8.87 52.71
N SER A 483 11.72 7.92 53.64
CA SER A 483 12.81 6.98 53.90
C SER A 483 12.72 5.77 52.97
N ILE A 484 13.72 5.60 52.10
CA ILE A 484 13.93 4.34 51.38
C ILE A 484 14.68 3.37 52.29
N SER A 485 14.76 2.07 51.96
CA SER A 485 15.63 1.18 52.74
C SER A 485 17.09 1.57 52.53
N GLN A 486 17.93 1.36 53.55
CA GLN A 486 19.39 1.48 53.38
C GLN A 486 19.84 0.56 52.23
N TYR A 487 20.83 1.02 51.45
CA TYR A 487 21.30 0.44 50.19
C TYR A 487 20.27 0.63 49.06
N GLY A 488 20.61 1.57 48.17
CA GLY A 488 19.64 2.22 47.31
C GLY A 488 19.18 1.35 46.15
N GLY A 489 17.90 1.51 45.82
CA GLY A 489 17.23 0.78 44.77
C GLY A 489 17.32 1.43 43.41
N ALA A 490 16.82 0.68 42.43
CA ALA A 490 16.46 1.19 41.12
C ALA A 490 15.28 2.17 41.25
N LEU A 491 15.25 3.13 40.33
CA LEU A 491 14.20 4.14 40.21
C LEU A 491 13.54 4.00 38.85
N ALA A 492 12.25 4.31 38.79
CA ALA A 492 11.53 4.60 37.55
C ALA A 492 10.54 5.72 37.82
N SER A 493 10.29 6.55 36.81
CA SER A 493 9.36 7.67 36.88
C SER A 493 8.34 7.47 35.77
N GLU A 494 7.05 7.53 36.10
CA GLU A 494 5.92 7.50 35.16
C GLU A 494 4.64 7.93 35.89
N ASP A 495 3.54 8.20 35.20
CA ASP A 495 2.24 8.47 35.83
C ASP A 495 1.55 7.15 36.24
N PHE A 496 1.80 6.70 37.48
CA PHE A 496 1.26 5.43 37.98
C PHE A 496 -0.17 5.54 38.51
N ASN A 497 -0.76 6.73 38.54
CA ASN A 497 -2.09 6.95 39.12
C ASN A 497 -3.09 7.62 38.14
N GLY A 498 -2.64 8.01 36.95
CA GLY A 498 -3.43 8.61 35.89
C GLY A 498 -3.79 10.08 36.13
N ASP A 499 -3.06 10.81 36.97
CA ASP A 499 -3.34 12.23 37.26
C ASP A 499 -2.57 13.23 36.36
N GLY A 500 -1.79 12.71 35.42
CA GLY A 500 -0.98 13.46 34.46
C GLY A 500 0.32 14.00 35.03
N LYS A 501 0.76 13.53 36.20
CA LYS A 501 2.01 13.97 36.84
C LYS A 501 2.96 12.80 37.02
N PRO A 502 4.27 12.99 36.79
CA PRO A 502 5.22 11.91 37.03
C PRO A 502 5.29 11.51 38.50
N ASP A 503 4.96 10.25 38.75
CA ASP A 503 5.17 9.55 40.01
C ASP A 503 6.53 8.84 39.99
N LEU A 504 6.97 8.33 41.16
CA LEU A 504 8.27 7.68 41.31
C LEU A 504 8.14 6.30 41.96
N ALA A 505 8.55 5.26 41.25
CA ALA A 505 8.73 3.93 41.80
C ALA A 505 10.15 3.74 42.33
N VAL A 506 10.29 3.15 43.51
CA VAL A 506 11.58 2.90 44.17
C VAL A 506 11.66 1.47 44.69
N THR A 507 12.73 0.74 44.35
CA THR A 507 12.98 -0.57 44.97
C THR A 507 13.60 -0.43 46.36
N HIS A 508 13.23 -1.33 47.27
CA HIS A 508 13.82 -1.42 48.61
C HIS A 508 14.58 -2.75 48.74
N GLU A 509 15.89 -2.74 48.40
CA GLU A 509 16.71 -3.96 48.31
C GLU A 509 16.62 -4.85 49.57
N HIS A 510 16.53 -4.29 50.76
CA HIS A 510 16.46 -5.07 52.01
C HIS A 510 15.07 -5.23 52.62
N ALA A 511 14.02 -4.75 51.94
CA ALA A 511 12.68 -4.73 52.50
C ALA A 511 11.66 -5.58 51.71
N ALA A 512 12.08 -6.23 50.61
CA ALA A 512 11.24 -7.06 49.74
C ALA A 512 9.95 -6.37 49.31
N GLN A 513 10.08 -5.11 48.96
CA GLN A 513 8.98 -4.27 48.56
C GLN A 513 9.49 -3.16 47.63
N ILE A 514 8.56 -2.58 46.90
CA ILE A 514 8.73 -1.30 46.22
C ILE A 514 7.80 -0.26 46.88
N SER A 515 8.10 1.01 46.68
CA SER A 515 7.18 2.11 46.98
C SER A 515 6.91 2.91 45.71
N VAL A 516 5.67 3.35 45.53
CA VAL A 516 5.26 4.27 44.45
C VAL A 516 4.87 5.61 45.07
N LEU A 517 5.76 6.60 44.96
CA LEU A 517 5.59 7.94 45.53
C LEU A 517 4.88 8.84 44.54
N LEU A 518 3.77 9.44 44.98
CA LEU A 518 2.93 10.24 44.09
C LEU A 518 3.51 11.65 43.91
N GLY A 519 3.77 12.04 42.67
CA GLY A 519 4.27 13.35 42.28
C GLY A 519 3.20 14.42 42.48
N ASN A 520 3.62 15.59 42.97
CA ASN A 520 2.69 16.73 43.05
C ASN A 520 2.73 17.65 41.83
N GLY A 521 3.62 17.39 40.88
CA GLY A 521 3.86 18.22 39.69
C GLY A 521 4.69 19.47 39.97
N GLU A 522 5.32 19.55 41.14
CA GLU A 522 6.23 20.65 41.52
C GLU A 522 7.64 20.11 41.82
N GLY A 523 7.96 18.91 41.30
CA GLY A 523 9.25 18.26 41.57
C GLY A 523 9.39 17.65 42.96
N THR A 524 8.27 17.44 43.67
CA THR A 524 8.27 16.79 44.99
C THR A 524 7.24 15.66 45.06
N PHE A 525 7.44 14.74 46.00
CA PHE A 525 6.64 13.52 46.11
C PHE A 525 5.94 13.44 47.46
N THR A 526 4.72 12.91 47.46
CA THR A 526 3.86 12.71 48.63
C THR A 526 3.82 11.23 49.05
N PRO A 527 3.32 10.91 50.27
CA PRO A 527 3.41 9.56 50.83
C PRO A 527 2.80 8.47 49.93
N SER A 528 3.56 7.40 49.77
CA SER A 528 3.37 6.32 48.78
C SER A 528 2.60 5.10 49.30
N THR A 529 2.04 4.34 48.36
CA THR A 529 1.66 2.94 48.56
C THR A 529 2.89 2.04 48.45
N THR A 530 2.97 0.99 49.27
CA THR A 530 4.01 -0.02 49.17
C THR A 530 3.45 -1.34 48.64
N TYR A 531 4.23 -2.01 47.80
CA TYR A 531 3.85 -3.27 47.17
C TYR A 531 4.89 -4.33 47.47
N GLY A 532 4.45 -5.54 47.79
CA GLY A 532 5.33 -6.66 48.11
C GLY A 532 6.00 -7.22 46.87
N THR A 533 7.28 -7.55 46.98
CA THR A 533 8.06 -8.24 45.93
C THR A 533 8.78 -9.47 46.49
N GLY A 534 9.62 -10.10 45.68
CA GLY A 534 10.67 -10.99 46.20
C GLY A 534 11.71 -10.22 47.02
N GLN A 535 12.59 -10.96 47.70
CA GLN A 535 13.71 -10.38 48.47
C GLN A 535 14.77 -9.83 47.49
N THR A 536 15.45 -8.76 47.92
CA THR A 536 16.51 -8.10 47.12
C THR A 536 16.09 -7.68 45.72
N PRO A 537 15.02 -6.84 45.60
CA PRO A 537 14.65 -6.24 44.32
C PRO A 537 15.77 -5.34 43.79
N SER A 538 16.27 -5.61 42.59
CA SER A 538 17.52 -5.01 42.08
C SER A 538 17.40 -4.12 40.85
N ALA A 539 16.39 -4.36 40.00
CA ALA A 539 16.13 -3.55 38.81
C ALA A 539 14.62 -3.55 38.54
N MET A 540 14.14 -2.48 37.92
CA MET A 540 12.75 -2.31 37.50
C MET A 540 12.68 -1.82 36.05
N ALA A 541 11.60 -2.17 35.37
CA ALA A 541 11.21 -1.62 34.09
C ALA A 541 9.72 -1.25 34.14
N VAL A 542 9.33 -0.24 33.37
CA VAL A 542 7.96 0.26 33.26
C VAL A 542 7.48 0.04 31.83
N ALA A 543 6.25 -0.46 31.68
CA ALA A 543 5.54 -0.61 30.41
C ALA A 543 4.06 -0.94 30.70
N ASP A 544 3.16 -0.69 29.77
CA ASP A 544 1.82 -1.28 29.77
C ASP A 544 1.94 -2.75 29.30
N LEU A 545 1.86 -3.70 30.24
CA LEU A 545 2.08 -5.13 30.02
C LEU A 545 0.78 -5.89 29.73
N ASP A 546 -0.38 -5.34 30.08
CA ASP A 546 -1.69 -5.99 29.87
C ASP A 546 -2.63 -5.27 28.88
N GLY A 547 -2.22 -4.10 28.39
CA GLY A 547 -2.89 -3.35 27.33
C GLY A 547 -4.04 -2.47 27.84
N ASP A 548 -4.08 -2.14 29.13
CA ASP A 548 -5.14 -1.31 29.72
C ASP A 548 -4.87 0.20 29.65
N GLY A 549 -3.64 0.58 29.24
CA GLY A 549 -3.20 1.96 29.09
C GLY A 549 -2.57 2.58 30.33
N ASP A 550 -2.52 1.85 31.46
CA ASP A 550 -1.84 2.28 32.68
C ASP A 550 -0.39 1.72 32.73
N ALA A 551 0.48 2.36 33.51
CA ALA A 551 1.90 2.00 33.58
C ALA A 551 2.16 0.85 34.58
N ASP A 552 2.58 -0.31 34.08
CA ASP A 552 2.93 -1.47 34.94
C ASP A 552 4.41 -1.50 35.34
N LEU A 553 4.72 -2.26 36.38
CA LEU A 553 6.08 -2.47 36.88
C LEU A 553 6.52 -3.94 36.84
N ALA A 554 7.64 -4.19 36.16
CA ALA A 554 8.36 -5.46 36.20
C ALA A 554 9.63 -5.36 37.05
N VAL A 555 9.70 -6.09 38.17
CA VAL A 555 10.79 -5.99 39.16
C VAL A 555 11.57 -7.29 39.29
N THR A 556 12.89 -7.23 39.09
CA THR A 556 13.79 -8.38 39.28
C THR A 556 14.17 -8.57 40.74
N ASN A 557 13.98 -9.78 41.27
CA ASN A 557 14.31 -10.15 42.65
C ASN A 557 15.47 -11.13 42.67
N ARG A 558 16.60 -10.77 43.29
CA ARG A 558 17.75 -11.67 43.39
C ARG A 558 17.47 -12.88 44.29
N ILE A 559 16.46 -12.82 45.16
CA ILE A 559 16.08 -13.95 46.03
C ILE A 559 14.55 -14.13 46.02
N PRO A 560 14.00 -15.26 45.53
CA PRO A 560 14.69 -16.49 45.07
C PRO A 560 14.97 -16.55 43.54
N ASN A 561 15.51 -15.50 42.92
CA ASN A 561 15.68 -15.37 41.46
C ASN A 561 14.33 -15.38 40.72
N THR A 562 13.48 -14.39 41.04
CA THR A 562 12.12 -14.30 40.50
C THR A 562 11.87 -12.92 39.93
N LEU A 563 10.86 -12.78 39.08
CA LEU A 563 10.34 -11.50 38.63
C LEU A 563 9.00 -11.26 39.36
N SER A 564 8.77 -10.04 39.83
CA SER A 564 7.46 -9.58 40.31
C SER A 564 6.85 -8.68 39.24
N ILE A 565 5.61 -8.92 38.86
CA ILE A 565 4.81 -8.05 37.99
C ILE A 565 3.76 -7.37 38.86
N LEU A 566 3.63 -6.06 38.71
CA LEU A 566 2.68 -5.21 39.41
C LEU A 566 1.92 -4.45 38.34
N LEU A 567 0.63 -4.79 38.23
CA LEU A 567 -0.37 -4.14 37.38
C LEU A 567 -1.17 -3.20 38.28
#